data_AF-A0A938V347-F1
#
_entry.id   AF-A0A938V347-F1
#
_cell.length_a   1.000
_cell.length_b   1.000
_cell.length_c   1.000
_cell.angle_alpha   90.00
_cell.angle_beta   90.00
_cell.angle_gamma   90.00
#
_symmetry.space_group_name_H-M   'P 1'
#
loop_
_entity.id
_entity.type
_entity.pdbx_description
1 polymer ?
#
loop_
_entity_poly.entity_id
_entity_poly.type
_entity_poly.pdbx_seq_one_letter_code
_entity_poly.pdbx_strand_id
1 'polypeptide(L)'
;MGWPQEGSPMEKHELLNQTLRPVDKVLDFSVAALRKANLYDPLKKSLYDTTKLLLNAQFKLNHHLRVYGTENVPREGGVLFAMNHQSWLDSQVVTAACPRKISFMAKSEFMKWPILHHVIELTDSVYVRRGGDDGALENAVNHLKQGGAVGIFPEGTIPGEEDIPRWDVEPDTGLLRGKSGMIRLAMQAGVPIVPVGVSGTGKAFPPEAYPRLQQLPLVRPEPIEVRFGEPIFLRKRADEEISYEQLRGMTDRVMRAISHLVDHSMGYVPMNVPIPVKEKPGRIPPTPYRNEPLAEKSRIGVLVLHGFTSHVSCVSDLRFPLEEMGLPYRIPILRGHGGEWTDLKGVTAEQWYEDAEDSLLDLLTECRRVVVVGLSMGGLVALDLAARRRKQVAGVATIAAALKFRDPLAVLTPLIARVIPSWPSPKAFHDKELEKQRNRNYPRFPTRAFSELYRYASLLENQLSFVSADALIVQSRKDQIINPRAAEIIHERLGSKRKELVWFEESGHEMLLDMEAARVTAAVADFVRSLAASKSVLEE
;
A
#
# COMPACT_ATOMS: atom_id res chain seq x y z
N MET A 1 27.16 31.19 -18.45
CA MET A 1 27.15 29.74 -18.13
C MET A 1 26.02 29.51 -17.14
N GLY A 2 24.83 29.19 -17.65
CA GLY A 2 23.69 28.85 -16.82
C GLY A 2 23.84 27.41 -16.33
N TRP A 3 23.76 27.23 -15.02
CA TRP A 3 23.71 25.91 -14.39
C TRP A 3 22.34 25.27 -14.73
N PRO A 4 22.29 23.99 -15.10
CA PRO A 4 21.03 23.34 -15.43
C PRO A 4 20.16 23.22 -14.17
N GLN A 5 18.87 23.51 -14.33
CA GLN A 5 17.87 23.34 -13.28
C GLN A 5 17.83 21.87 -12.83
N GLU A 6 17.74 21.69 -11.51
CA GLU A 6 17.56 20.41 -10.83
C GLU A 6 16.37 19.66 -11.42
N GLY A 7 16.65 18.65 -12.25
CA GLY A 7 15.65 17.68 -12.67
C GLY A 7 15.18 16.88 -11.47
N SER A 8 13.88 16.58 -11.42
CA SER A 8 13.33 15.59 -10.49
C SER A 8 14.22 14.34 -10.47
N PRO A 9 14.44 13.69 -9.31
CA PRO A 9 15.22 12.46 -9.25
C PRO A 9 14.68 11.49 -10.30
N MET A 10 15.49 11.21 -11.32
CA MET A 10 15.14 10.34 -12.43
C MET A 10 14.63 9.03 -11.84
N GLU A 11 13.38 8.65 -12.13
CA GLU A 11 12.77 7.50 -11.48
C GLU A 11 13.62 6.27 -11.82
N LYS A 12 13.90 5.39 -10.85
CA LYS A 12 14.87 4.28 -11.04
C LYS A 12 14.56 3.39 -12.26
N HIS A 13 13.30 3.34 -12.68
CA HIS A 13 12.86 2.64 -13.88
C HIS A 13 13.33 3.32 -15.19
N GLU A 14 13.46 4.65 -15.22
CA GLU A 14 14.00 5.41 -16.36
C GLU A 14 15.48 5.12 -16.56
N LEU A 15 16.25 4.97 -15.47
CA LEU A 15 17.65 4.56 -15.53
C LEU A 15 17.78 3.16 -16.14
N LEU A 16 16.97 2.21 -15.69
CA LEU A 16 16.93 0.85 -16.25
C LEU A 16 16.57 0.91 -17.74
N ASN A 17 15.53 1.66 -18.11
CA ASN A 17 15.14 1.82 -19.51
C ASN A 17 16.28 2.41 -20.35
N GLN A 18 17.02 3.40 -19.86
CA GLN A 18 18.19 3.94 -20.58
C GLN A 18 19.25 2.87 -20.85
N THR A 19 19.53 1.98 -19.88
CA THR A 19 20.53 0.91 -20.05
C THR A 19 20.12 -0.15 -21.07
N LEU A 20 18.82 -0.37 -21.28
CA LEU A 20 18.29 -1.38 -22.21
C LEU A 20 18.14 -0.88 -23.65
N ARG A 21 18.21 0.44 -23.89
CA ARG A 21 18.05 1.04 -25.24
C ARG A 21 18.98 0.47 -26.33
N PRO A 22 20.26 0.16 -26.07
CA PRO A 22 21.11 -0.42 -27.11
C PRO A 22 20.61 -1.77 -27.61
N VAL A 23 20.11 -2.61 -26.69
CA VAL A 23 19.52 -3.92 -27.01
C VAL A 23 18.22 -3.75 -27.80
N ASP A 24 17.38 -2.81 -27.37
CA ASP A 24 16.12 -2.46 -28.03
C ASP A 24 16.33 -2.07 -29.51
N LYS A 25 17.34 -1.24 -29.81
CA LYS A 25 17.67 -0.86 -31.19
C LYS A 25 18.07 -2.04 -32.08
N VAL A 26 18.76 -3.04 -31.51
CA VAL A 26 19.12 -4.26 -32.24
C VAL A 26 17.86 -5.08 -32.54
N LEU A 27 16.96 -5.20 -31.55
CA LEU A 27 15.67 -5.88 -31.73
C LEU A 27 14.81 -5.17 -32.78
N ASP A 28 14.69 -3.85 -32.74
CA ASP A 28 13.97 -3.05 -33.76
C ASP A 28 14.50 -3.34 -35.17
N PHE A 29 15.82 -3.32 -35.35
CA PHE A 29 16.45 -3.61 -36.64
C PHE A 29 16.15 -5.04 -37.11
N SER A 30 16.27 -6.04 -36.21
CA SER A 30 15.97 -7.44 -36.52
C SER A 30 14.50 -7.65 -36.88
N VAL A 31 13.57 -7.06 -36.11
CA VAL A 31 12.13 -7.14 -36.37
C VAL A 31 11.79 -6.47 -37.70
N ALA A 32 12.34 -5.30 -38.00
CA ALA A 32 12.14 -4.62 -39.27
C ALA A 32 12.65 -5.44 -40.46
N ALA A 33 13.83 -6.07 -40.33
CA ALA A 33 14.38 -6.96 -41.35
C ALA A 33 13.48 -8.20 -41.59
N LEU A 34 12.97 -8.81 -40.52
CA LEU A 34 12.07 -9.96 -40.60
C LEU A 34 10.71 -9.60 -41.22
N ARG A 35 10.17 -8.42 -40.91
CA ARG A 35 8.94 -7.88 -41.52
C ARG A 35 9.14 -7.66 -43.02
N LYS A 36 10.27 -7.05 -43.43
CA LYS A 36 10.62 -6.84 -44.84
C LYS A 36 10.76 -8.15 -45.62
N ALA A 37 11.17 -9.23 -44.94
CA ALA A 37 11.30 -10.56 -45.52
C ALA A 37 9.99 -11.39 -45.49
N ASN A 38 8.87 -10.86 -45.00
CA ASN A 38 7.62 -11.61 -44.75
C ASN A 38 7.80 -12.86 -43.86
N LEU A 39 8.85 -12.88 -43.04
CA LEU A 39 9.14 -13.99 -42.11
C LEU A 39 8.61 -13.72 -40.70
N TYR A 40 8.19 -12.48 -40.42
CA TYR A 40 7.82 -12.07 -39.07
C TYR A 40 6.55 -12.77 -38.56
N ASP A 41 5.47 -12.88 -39.35
CA ASP A 41 4.21 -13.44 -38.82
C ASP A 41 4.29 -14.94 -38.47
N PRO A 42 4.90 -15.82 -39.30
CA PRO A 42 5.14 -17.20 -38.91
C PRO A 42 6.03 -17.31 -37.67
N LEU A 43 7.09 -16.48 -37.60
CA LEU A 43 8.01 -16.46 -36.46
C LEU A 43 7.32 -15.96 -35.20
N LYS A 44 6.48 -14.92 -35.30
CA LYS A 44 5.71 -14.32 -34.21
C LYS A 44 4.83 -15.36 -33.54
N LYS A 45 4.13 -16.17 -34.34
CA LYS A 45 3.31 -17.26 -33.80
C LYS A 45 4.16 -18.28 -33.04
N SER A 46 5.27 -18.72 -33.62
CA SER A 46 6.20 -19.67 -32.99
C SER A 46 6.80 -19.11 -31.69
N LEU A 47 7.22 -17.84 -31.70
CA LEU A 47 7.73 -17.13 -30.53
C LEU A 47 6.68 -17.00 -29.43
N TYR A 48 5.44 -16.67 -29.78
CA TYR A 48 4.33 -16.62 -28.83
C TYR A 48 4.10 -18.00 -28.19
N ASP A 49 3.97 -19.06 -29.00
CA ASP A 49 3.72 -20.42 -28.53
C ASP A 49 4.86 -20.92 -27.61
N THR A 50 6.11 -20.63 -27.99
CA THR A 50 7.31 -20.96 -27.20
C THR A 50 7.35 -20.17 -25.89
N THR A 51 7.09 -18.86 -25.94
CA THR A 51 7.08 -18.00 -24.75
C THR A 51 6.01 -18.44 -23.77
N LYS A 52 4.81 -18.74 -24.25
CA LYS A 52 3.70 -19.27 -23.43
C LYS A 52 4.07 -20.59 -22.75
N LEU A 53 4.72 -21.50 -23.48
CA LEU A 53 5.17 -22.78 -22.93
C LEU A 53 6.21 -22.58 -21.81
N LEU A 54 7.19 -21.70 -22.05
CA LEU A 54 8.24 -21.38 -21.07
C LEU A 54 7.65 -20.71 -19.81
N LEU A 55 6.75 -19.75 -19.98
CA LEU A 55 6.04 -19.12 -18.85
C LEU A 55 5.22 -20.14 -18.07
N ASN A 56 4.48 -21.02 -18.74
CA ASN A 56 3.70 -22.06 -18.07
C ASN A 56 4.60 -22.99 -17.24
N ALA A 57 5.72 -23.43 -17.80
CA ALA A 57 6.69 -24.25 -17.08
C ALA A 57 7.31 -23.50 -15.88
N GLN A 58 7.70 -22.23 -16.07
CA GLN A 58 8.26 -21.39 -15.03
C GLN A 58 7.28 -21.16 -13.86
N PHE A 59 6.01 -20.83 -14.15
CA PHE A 59 4.99 -20.66 -13.09
C PHE A 59 4.61 -21.98 -12.41
N LYS A 60 4.61 -23.11 -13.12
CA LYS A 60 4.38 -24.42 -12.48
C LYS A 60 5.51 -24.83 -11.54
N LEU A 61 6.76 -24.62 -11.95
CA LEU A 61 7.93 -25.01 -11.18
C LEU A 61 8.18 -24.07 -9.99
N ASN A 62 8.08 -22.76 -10.20
CA ASN A 62 8.45 -21.77 -9.20
C ASN A 62 7.28 -21.27 -8.35
N HIS A 63 6.04 -21.40 -8.84
CA HIS A 63 4.86 -20.83 -8.20
C HIS A 63 3.70 -21.83 -8.06
N HIS A 64 3.96 -23.13 -8.26
CA HIS A 64 2.97 -24.19 -8.14
C HIS A 64 1.63 -23.87 -8.83
N LEU A 65 1.69 -23.27 -10.03
CA LEU A 65 0.52 -22.75 -10.74
C LEU A 65 -0.60 -23.79 -10.85
N ARG A 66 -1.78 -23.47 -10.30
CA ARG A 66 -3.00 -24.26 -10.44
C ARG A 66 -4.01 -23.53 -11.32
N VAL A 67 -4.61 -24.25 -12.24
CA VAL A 67 -5.56 -23.70 -13.21
C VAL A 67 -6.86 -24.48 -13.13
N TYR A 68 -7.97 -23.77 -13.00
CA TYR A 68 -9.31 -24.33 -12.87
C TYR A 68 -10.28 -23.68 -13.86
N GLY A 69 -11.32 -24.40 -14.28
CA GLY A 69 -12.40 -23.84 -15.09
C GLY A 69 -12.06 -23.64 -16.57
N THR A 70 -11.01 -24.26 -17.09
CA THR A 70 -10.61 -24.09 -18.50
C THR A 70 -11.68 -24.57 -19.49
N GLU A 71 -12.60 -25.44 -19.05
CA GLU A 71 -13.81 -25.84 -19.75
C GLU A 71 -14.78 -24.69 -20.02
N ASN A 72 -14.75 -23.63 -19.20
CA ASN A 72 -15.58 -22.44 -19.37
C ASN A 72 -15.03 -21.49 -20.45
N VAL A 73 -13.83 -21.74 -20.97
CA VAL A 73 -13.20 -20.90 -21.99
C VAL A 73 -13.77 -21.24 -23.38
N PRO A 74 -14.47 -20.32 -24.06
CA PRO A 74 -15.00 -20.57 -25.40
C PRO A 74 -13.87 -20.85 -26.39
N ARG A 75 -13.89 -22.02 -27.03
CA ARG A 75 -12.84 -22.46 -27.99
C ARG A 75 -12.82 -21.62 -29.26
N GLU A 76 -13.99 -21.15 -29.68
CA GLU A 76 -14.21 -20.36 -30.90
C GLU A 76 -15.10 -19.16 -30.59
N GLY A 77 -15.16 -18.21 -31.52
CA GLY A 77 -15.90 -16.96 -31.35
C GLY A 77 -15.21 -15.97 -30.43
N GLY A 78 -15.74 -14.74 -30.41
CA GLY A 78 -15.21 -13.64 -29.62
C GLY A 78 -15.47 -13.82 -28.13
N VAL A 79 -14.52 -13.47 -27.28
CA VAL A 79 -14.68 -13.54 -25.81
C VAL A 79 -13.92 -12.44 -25.10
N LEU A 80 -14.56 -11.81 -24.10
CA LEU A 80 -13.91 -10.85 -23.22
C LEU A 80 -13.59 -11.51 -21.86
N PHE A 81 -12.32 -11.60 -21.48
CA PHE A 81 -11.89 -12.02 -20.15
C PHE A 81 -11.79 -10.82 -19.22
N ALA A 82 -12.59 -10.79 -18.16
CA ALA A 82 -12.54 -9.76 -17.13
C ALA A 82 -11.93 -10.34 -15.86
N MET A 83 -10.85 -9.72 -15.36
CA MET A 83 -10.08 -10.29 -14.25
C MET A 83 -9.62 -9.25 -13.22
N ASN A 84 -9.38 -9.68 -11.99
CA ASN A 84 -8.80 -8.82 -10.96
C ASN A 84 -7.34 -8.49 -11.23
N HIS A 85 -6.83 -7.41 -10.65
CA HIS A 85 -5.47 -6.91 -10.88
C HIS A 85 -4.68 -6.72 -9.58
N GLN A 86 -3.90 -7.71 -9.17
CA GLN A 86 -3.11 -7.70 -7.94
C GLN A 86 -1.60 -7.50 -8.17
N SER A 87 -1.12 -7.73 -9.38
CA SER A 87 0.31 -7.74 -9.71
C SER A 87 0.58 -7.48 -11.19
N TRP A 88 1.79 -7.04 -11.48
CA TRP A 88 2.34 -7.02 -12.84
C TRP A 88 2.46 -8.41 -13.47
N LEU A 89 2.40 -9.48 -12.67
CA LEU A 89 2.40 -10.86 -13.17
C LEU A 89 1.04 -11.32 -13.71
N ASP A 90 -0.07 -10.64 -13.43
CA ASP A 90 -1.40 -11.17 -13.71
C ASP A 90 -1.62 -11.50 -15.19
N SER A 91 -1.27 -10.57 -16.09
CA SER A 91 -1.43 -10.78 -17.54
C SER A 91 -0.57 -11.94 -18.05
N GLN A 92 0.66 -12.10 -17.51
CA GLN A 92 1.57 -13.18 -17.89
C GLN A 92 1.09 -14.55 -17.41
N VAL A 93 0.65 -14.61 -16.16
CA VAL A 93 0.10 -15.82 -15.53
C VAL A 93 -1.18 -16.26 -16.24
N VAL A 94 -2.08 -15.33 -16.54
CA VAL A 94 -3.32 -15.64 -17.27
C VAL A 94 -3.04 -16.05 -18.71
N THR A 95 -2.06 -15.42 -19.39
CA THR A 95 -1.60 -15.86 -20.72
C THR A 95 -1.06 -17.29 -20.70
N ALA A 96 -0.28 -17.63 -19.66
CA ALA A 96 0.27 -18.96 -19.47
C ALA A 96 -0.81 -20.01 -19.14
N ALA A 97 -1.84 -19.63 -18.39
CA ALA A 97 -2.92 -20.52 -17.95
C ALA A 97 -4.04 -20.71 -18.98
N CYS A 98 -4.34 -19.69 -19.79
CA CYS A 98 -5.47 -19.73 -20.72
C CYS A 98 -5.19 -20.68 -21.91
N PRO A 99 -6.13 -21.52 -22.34
CA PRO A 99 -5.97 -22.35 -23.54
C PRO A 99 -5.93 -21.51 -24.83
N ARG A 100 -6.52 -20.31 -24.85
CA ARG A 100 -6.52 -19.40 -26.01
C ARG A 100 -5.48 -18.30 -25.90
N LYS A 101 -5.13 -17.71 -27.05
CA LYS A 101 -4.34 -16.48 -27.11
C LYS A 101 -5.20 -15.31 -26.64
N ILE A 102 -4.70 -14.51 -25.71
CA ILE A 102 -5.39 -13.34 -25.18
C ILE A 102 -4.63 -12.09 -25.60
N SER A 103 -5.35 -11.13 -26.16
CA SER A 103 -4.86 -9.78 -26.46
C SER A 103 -5.27 -8.85 -25.32
N PHE A 104 -4.32 -8.25 -24.61
CA PHE A 104 -4.62 -7.36 -23.48
C PHE A 104 -4.76 -5.91 -23.92
N MET A 105 -5.47 -5.12 -23.11
CA MET A 105 -5.43 -3.67 -23.21
C MET A 105 -4.23 -3.14 -22.40
N ALA A 106 -3.17 -2.73 -23.10
CA ALA A 106 -1.91 -2.27 -22.51
C ALA A 106 -1.87 -0.74 -22.36
N LYS A 107 -1.18 -0.22 -21.32
CA LYS A 107 -0.97 1.23 -21.16
C LYS A 107 -0.14 1.77 -22.32
N SER A 108 -0.56 2.86 -22.95
CA SER A 108 0.12 3.50 -24.09
C SER A 108 1.58 3.88 -23.80
N GLU A 109 1.89 4.13 -22.54
CA GLU A 109 3.21 4.45 -22.00
C GLU A 109 4.21 3.31 -22.24
N PHE A 110 3.74 2.06 -22.29
CA PHE A 110 4.59 0.89 -22.55
C PHE A 110 5.14 0.85 -23.99
N MET A 111 4.60 1.63 -24.92
CA MET A 111 5.20 1.79 -26.25
C MET A 111 6.60 2.42 -26.18
N LYS A 112 6.91 3.17 -25.11
CA LYS A 112 8.21 3.82 -24.93
C LYS A 112 9.21 2.95 -24.16
N TRP A 113 8.78 1.77 -23.71
CA TRP A 113 9.56 0.92 -22.82
C TRP A 113 10.37 -0.08 -23.63
N PRO A 114 11.71 -0.06 -23.53
CA PRO A 114 12.58 -0.90 -24.34
C PRO A 114 12.33 -2.37 -24.04
N ILE A 115 12.39 -3.23 -25.06
CA ILE A 115 12.15 -4.68 -25.01
C ILE A 115 10.68 -5.04 -24.71
N LEU A 116 10.06 -4.40 -23.71
CA LEU A 116 8.69 -4.70 -23.28
C LEU A 116 7.67 -4.51 -24.42
N HIS A 117 7.83 -3.45 -25.24
CA HIS A 117 6.94 -3.22 -26.38
C HIS A 117 6.95 -4.38 -27.38
N HIS A 118 8.12 -4.96 -27.68
CA HIS A 118 8.24 -6.14 -28.53
C HIS A 118 7.55 -7.38 -27.95
N VAL A 119 7.59 -7.57 -26.62
CA VAL A 119 6.89 -8.67 -25.94
C VAL A 119 5.38 -8.48 -26.03
N ILE A 120 4.90 -7.25 -25.81
CA ILE A 120 3.48 -6.90 -25.95
C ILE A 120 3.01 -7.10 -27.40
N GLU A 121 3.83 -6.75 -28.40
CA GLU A 121 3.51 -6.98 -29.82
C GLU A 121 3.24 -8.46 -30.14
N LEU A 122 3.92 -9.42 -29.47
CA LEU A 122 3.68 -10.86 -29.67
C LEU A 122 2.23 -11.27 -29.34
N THR A 123 1.59 -10.55 -28.42
CA THR A 123 0.25 -10.85 -27.91
C THR A 123 -0.89 -10.20 -28.71
N ASP A 124 -0.60 -9.43 -29.77
CA ASP A 124 -1.60 -8.62 -30.50
C ASP A 124 -2.38 -7.64 -29.59
N SER A 125 -1.77 -7.23 -28.47
CA SER A 125 -2.39 -6.32 -27.49
C SER A 125 -2.65 -4.93 -28.05
N VAL A 126 -3.71 -4.30 -27.56
CA VAL A 126 -4.13 -2.95 -27.97
C VAL A 126 -3.65 -1.93 -26.93
N TYR A 127 -2.95 -0.87 -27.37
CA TYR A 127 -2.49 0.20 -26.49
C TYR A 127 -3.60 1.23 -26.22
N VAL A 128 -3.74 1.68 -24.97
CA VAL A 128 -4.82 2.56 -24.50
C VAL A 128 -4.27 3.66 -23.60
N ARG A 129 -4.79 4.89 -23.75
CA ARG A 129 -4.45 6.03 -22.88
C ARG A 129 -5.29 6.06 -21.60
N ARG A 130 -4.75 6.64 -20.53
CA ARG A 130 -5.52 6.97 -19.32
C ARG A 130 -6.67 7.93 -19.66
N GLY A 131 -7.88 7.60 -19.20
CA GLY A 131 -9.09 8.38 -19.48
C GLY A 131 -9.92 7.89 -20.67
N GLY A 132 -9.41 6.91 -21.43
CA GLY A 132 -10.07 6.37 -22.62
C GLY A 132 -9.41 6.85 -23.91
N ASP A 133 -9.43 5.99 -24.92
CA ASP A 133 -9.04 6.28 -26.30
C ASP A 133 -10.10 5.60 -27.18
N ASP A 134 -10.97 6.40 -27.81
CA ASP A 134 -12.10 5.90 -28.58
C ASP A 134 -11.65 4.97 -29.71
N GLY A 135 -10.48 5.24 -30.32
CA GLY A 135 -9.91 4.40 -31.37
C GLY A 135 -9.39 3.06 -30.84
N ALA A 136 -8.84 3.03 -29.63
CA ALA A 136 -8.40 1.78 -29.00
C ALA A 136 -9.60 0.89 -28.60
N LEU A 137 -10.69 1.51 -28.16
CA LEU A 137 -11.94 0.81 -27.84
C LEU A 137 -12.54 0.16 -29.09
N GLU A 138 -12.61 0.89 -30.20
CA GLU A 138 -13.12 0.39 -31.48
C GLU A 138 -12.28 -0.78 -32.01
N ASN A 139 -10.95 -0.70 -31.91
CA ASN A 139 -10.05 -1.80 -32.27
C ASN A 139 -10.31 -3.06 -31.44
N ALA A 140 -10.52 -2.92 -30.13
CA ALA A 140 -10.86 -4.05 -29.27
C ALA A 140 -12.21 -4.68 -29.65
N VAL A 141 -13.23 -3.86 -29.97
CA VAL A 141 -14.54 -4.34 -30.44
C VAL A 141 -14.39 -5.10 -31.76
N ASN A 142 -13.61 -4.59 -32.71
CA ASN A 142 -13.38 -5.24 -33.99
C ASN A 142 -12.65 -6.58 -33.83
N HIS A 143 -11.64 -6.64 -32.96
CA HIS A 143 -10.93 -7.89 -32.66
C HIS A 143 -11.86 -8.95 -32.06
N LEU A 144 -12.74 -8.56 -31.13
CA LEU A 144 -13.75 -9.44 -30.54
C LEU A 144 -14.74 -9.95 -31.60
N LYS A 145 -15.24 -9.06 -32.49
CA LYS A 145 -16.16 -9.44 -33.58
C LYS A 145 -15.52 -10.40 -34.59
N GLN A 146 -14.21 -10.34 -34.78
CA GLN A 146 -13.45 -11.26 -35.63
C GLN A 146 -13.19 -12.63 -34.98
N GLY A 147 -13.71 -12.87 -33.77
CA GLY A 147 -13.52 -14.13 -33.05
C GLY A 147 -12.29 -14.14 -32.12
N GLY A 148 -11.65 -12.98 -31.92
CA GLY A 148 -10.51 -12.81 -31.03
C GLY A 148 -10.90 -12.83 -29.56
N ALA A 149 -9.89 -12.96 -28.70
CA ALA A 149 -10.05 -12.97 -27.25
C ALA A 149 -9.33 -11.77 -26.63
N VAL A 150 -10.06 -10.97 -25.85
CA VAL A 150 -9.51 -9.75 -25.21
C VAL A 150 -9.47 -9.91 -23.71
N GLY A 151 -8.37 -9.53 -23.08
CA GLY A 151 -8.23 -9.46 -21.62
C GLY A 151 -8.35 -8.02 -21.12
N ILE A 152 -9.15 -7.81 -20.08
CA ILE A 152 -9.31 -6.50 -19.40
C ILE A 152 -9.26 -6.65 -17.89
N PHE A 153 -8.67 -5.66 -17.24
CA PHE A 153 -8.68 -5.47 -15.79
C PHE A 153 -9.71 -4.38 -15.46
N PRO A 154 -10.92 -4.72 -14.98
CA PRO A 154 -11.97 -3.72 -14.76
C PRO A 154 -11.59 -2.66 -13.72
N GLU A 155 -10.70 -3.00 -12.79
CA GLU A 155 -10.11 -2.12 -11.79
C GLU A 155 -9.28 -0.99 -12.44
N GLY A 156 -8.68 -1.26 -13.60
CA GLY A 156 -7.93 -0.29 -14.41
C GLY A 156 -6.56 0.12 -13.87
N THR A 157 -6.18 -0.35 -12.68
CA THR A 157 -4.88 -0.11 -12.03
C THR A 157 -4.59 -1.24 -11.05
N ILE A 158 -3.32 -1.42 -10.68
CA ILE A 158 -2.92 -2.34 -9.62
C ILE A 158 -2.95 -1.59 -8.27
N PRO A 159 -3.61 -2.12 -7.23
CA PRO A 159 -3.52 -1.56 -5.89
C PRO A 159 -2.05 -1.57 -5.39
N GLY A 160 -1.54 -0.41 -4.96
CA GLY A 160 -0.15 -0.22 -4.56
C GLY A 160 0.86 0.13 -5.67
N GLU A 161 0.47 0.08 -6.95
CA GLU A 161 1.27 0.68 -8.05
C GLU A 161 1.18 2.22 -8.01
N GLU A 162 0.00 2.76 -7.67
CA GLU A 162 -0.29 4.19 -7.53
C GLU A 162 -0.50 4.57 -6.05
N ASP A 163 -0.90 5.80 -5.71
CA ASP A 163 -1.20 6.23 -4.33
C ASP A 163 -2.52 5.64 -3.77
N ILE A 164 -3.06 4.64 -4.48
CA ILE A 164 -4.23 3.84 -4.11
C ILE A 164 -3.77 2.72 -3.18
N PRO A 165 -4.18 2.75 -1.90
CA PRO A 165 -3.81 1.69 -0.98
C PRO A 165 -4.57 0.42 -1.30
N ARG A 166 -3.96 -0.72 -0.98
CA ARG A 166 -4.52 -2.05 -1.29
C ARG A 166 -5.78 -2.41 -0.52
N TRP A 167 -6.06 -1.67 0.56
CA TRP A 167 -7.28 -1.80 1.34
C TRP A 167 -8.42 -0.88 0.84
N ASP A 168 -8.20 -0.08 -0.21
CA ASP A 168 -9.24 0.76 -0.84
C ASP A 168 -10.13 -0.06 -1.78
N VAL A 169 -10.68 -1.15 -1.24
CA VAL A 169 -11.49 -2.12 -1.96
C VAL A 169 -12.96 -1.99 -1.58
N GLU A 170 -13.85 -2.37 -2.50
CA GLU A 170 -15.28 -2.41 -2.20
C GLU A 170 -15.57 -3.52 -1.18
N PRO A 171 -16.31 -3.23 -0.08
CA PRO A 171 -16.53 -4.20 1.00
C PRO A 171 -17.18 -5.51 0.58
N ASP A 172 -17.99 -5.49 -0.49
CA ASP A 172 -18.74 -6.65 -0.98
C ASP A 172 -17.91 -7.56 -1.89
N THR A 173 -16.80 -7.06 -2.46
CA THR A 173 -15.97 -7.83 -3.39
C THR A 173 -14.54 -8.00 -2.94
N GLY A 174 -14.00 -7.15 -2.06
CA GLY A 174 -12.58 -7.16 -1.72
C GLY A 174 -11.66 -6.79 -2.90
N LEU A 175 -12.20 -6.19 -3.96
CA LEU A 175 -11.49 -5.73 -5.16
C LEU A 175 -11.64 -4.21 -5.30
N LEU A 176 -10.78 -3.55 -6.09
CA LEU A 176 -11.00 -2.14 -6.42
C LEU A 176 -12.31 -1.99 -7.20
N ARG A 177 -12.86 -0.78 -7.14
CA ARG A 177 -14.09 -0.45 -7.85
C ARG A 177 -13.92 -0.65 -9.36
N GLY A 178 -14.66 -1.61 -9.91
CA GLY A 178 -14.66 -1.89 -11.36
C GLY A 178 -15.23 -0.74 -12.19
N LYS A 179 -14.63 -0.48 -13.35
CA LYS A 179 -15.07 0.49 -14.36
C LYS A 179 -16.04 -0.17 -15.36
N SER A 180 -17.00 0.59 -15.86
CA SER A 180 -18.06 0.09 -16.77
C SER A 180 -17.60 -0.15 -18.22
N GLY A 181 -16.34 0.15 -18.55
CA GLY A 181 -15.77 -0.03 -19.89
C GLY A 181 -15.88 -1.48 -20.41
N MET A 182 -15.71 -2.48 -19.54
CA MET A 182 -15.86 -3.89 -19.92
C MET A 182 -17.28 -4.25 -20.39
N ILE A 183 -18.31 -3.67 -19.75
CA ILE A 183 -19.71 -3.91 -20.10
C ILE A 183 -20.00 -3.30 -21.47
N ARG A 184 -19.54 -2.07 -21.70
CA ARG A 184 -19.67 -1.39 -22.99
C ARG A 184 -19.01 -2.18 -24.12
N LEU A 185 -17.79 -2.66 -23.91
CA LEU A 185 -17.04 -3.49 -24.87
C LEU A 185 -17.79 -4.78 -25.23
N ALA A 186 -18.17 -5.56 -24.23
CA ALA A 186 -18.85 -6.84 -24.45
C ALA A 186 -20.20 -6.66 -25.16
N MET A 187 -20.96 -5.63 -24.81
CA MET A 187 -22.25 -5.34 -25.44
C MET A 187 -22.11 -4.85 -26.89
N GLN A 188 -21.13 -3.99 -27.19
CA GLN A 188 -20.87 -3.51 -28.54
C GLN A 188 -20.34 -4.62 -29.47
N ALA A 189 -19.54 -5.54 -28.93
CA ALA A 189 -19.02 -6.69 -29.67
C ALA A 189 -20.02 -7.85 -29.76
N GLY A 190 -21.03 -7.91 -28.87
CA GLY A 190 -21.99 -9.00 -28.83
C GLY A 190 -21.39 -10.32 -28.32
N VAL A 191 -20.43 -10.25 -27.39
CA VAL A 191 -19.63 -11.39 -26.92
C VAL A 191 -19.86 -11.66 -25.42
N PRO A 192 -19.68 -12.90 -24.95
CA PRO A 192 -19.71 -13.21 -23.53
C PRO A 192 -18.52 -12.61 -22.78
N ILE A 193 -18.74 -12.34 -21.49
CA ILE A 193 -17.68 -12.02 -20.52
C ILE A 193 -17.36 -13.29 -19.72
N VAL A 194 -16.11 -13.74 -19.74
CA VAL A 194 -15.63 -14.79 -18.83
C VAL A 194 -14.93 -14.12 -17.65
N PRO A 195 -15.49 -14.20 -16.42
CA PRO A 195 -14.81 -13.71 -15.24
C PRO A 195 -13.61 -14.62 -14.92
N VAL A 196 -12.48 -14.03 -14.53
CA VAL A 196 -11.27 -14.78 -14.17
C VAL A 196 -10.75 -14.28 -12.82
N GLY A 197 -10.65 -15.20 -11.86
CA GLY A 197 -10.00 -14.95 -10.57
C GLY A 197 -8.53 -15.31 -10.62
N VAL A 198 -7.66 -14.37 -10.24
CA VAL A 198 -6.21 -14.55 -10.14
C VAL A 198 -5.82 -14.37 -8.67
N SER A 199 -5.13 -15.36 -8.11
CA SER A 199 -4.76 -15.40 -6.69
C SER A 199 -3.28 -15.68 -6.51
N GLY A 200 -2.64 -15.06 -5.50
CA GLY A 200 -1.24 -15.31 -5.12
C GLY A 200 -0.18 -14.50 -5.89
N THR A 201 -0.53 -13.91 -7.04
CA THR A 201 0.39 -13.12 -7.88
C THR A 201 0.93 -11.89 -7.17
N GLY A 202 0.13 -11.22 -6.35
CA GLY A 202 0.58 -10.07 -5.55
C GLY A 202 1.70 -10.45 -4.56
N LYS A 203 1.67 -11.66 -3.97
CA LYS A 203 2.71 -12.10 -3.01
C LYS A 203 3.96 -12.54 -3.76
N ALA A 204 3.76 -13.24 -4.88
CA ALA A 204 4.82 -13.67 -5.77
C ALA A 204 5.61 -12.49 -6.34
N PHE A 205 4.92 -11.41 -6.73
CA PHE A 205 5.53 -10.19 -7.23
C PHE A 205 4.72 -8.95 -6.80
N PRO A 206 5.07 -8.37 -5.64
CA PRO A 206 4.51 -7.12 -5.13
C PRO A 206 4.63 -5.97 -6.14
N PRO A 207 3.58 -5.17 -6.45
CA PRO A 207 3.74 -3.91 -7.20
C PRO A 207 4.68 -2.88 -6.54
N GLU A 208 5.02 -2.99 -5.26
CA GLU A 208 6.09 -2.20 -4.64
C GLU A 208 7.48 -2.62 -5.16
N ALA A 209 7.61 -3.84 -5.68
CA ALA A 209 8.83 -4.32 -6.32
C ALA A 209 9.11 -3.62 -7.65
N TYR A 210 8.06 -3.23 -8.38
CA TYR A 210 8.22 -2.61 -9.69
C TYR A 210 7.03 -1.70 -10.02
N PRO A 211 7.24 -0.47 -10.54
CA PRO A 211 8.52 0.15 -10.95
C PRO A 211 9.29 0.82 -9.81
N ARG A 212 8.71 0.89 -8.61
CA ARG A 212 9.26 1.66 -7.48
C ARG A 212 10.56 1.09 -6.90
N LEU A 213 10.85 -0.20 -7.13
CA LEU A 213 12.00 -0.92 -6.55
C LEU A 213 12.10 -0.73 -5.02
N GLN A 214 10.95 -0.61 -4.34
CA GLN A 214 10.88 -0.42 -2.89
C GLN A 214 11.06 -1.74 -2.14
N GLN A 215 10.68 -2.84 -2.78
CA GLN A 215 10.84 -4.19 -2.28
C GLN A 215 11.57 -5.03 -3.33
N LEU A 216 12.82 -5.43 -3.09
CA LEU A 216 13.44 -6.46 -3.91
C LEU A 216 12.79 -7.79 -3.53
N PRO A 217 12.08 -8.48 -4.45
CA PRO A 217 11.51 -9.76 -4.10
C PRO A 217 12.67 -10.73 -3.86
N LEU A 218 12.86 -11.16 -2.62
CA LEU A 218 13.41 -12.48 -2.38
C LEU A 218 12.40 -13.41 -3.05
N VAL A 219 12.77 -14.01 -4.19
CA VAL A 219 11.93 -14.93 -4.95
C VAL A 219 11.54 -16.07 -4.01
N ARG A 220 10.42 -15.90 -3.32
CA ARG A 220 9.78 -16.96 -2.55
C ARG A 220 8.78 -17.61 -3.49
N PRO A 221 8.80 -18.94 -3.61
CA PRO A 221 7.81 -19.66 -4.37
C PRO A 221 6.45 -19.52 -3.69
N GLU A 222 5.69 -18.50 -4.09
CA GLU A 222 4.31 -18.29 -3.65
C GLU A 222 3.36 -19.02 -4.60
N PRO A 223 2.43 -19.85 -4.09
CA PRO A 223 1.43 -20.52 -4.92
C PRO A 223 0.58 -19.52 -5.70
N ILE A 224 0.28 -19.81 -6.96
CA ILE A 224 -0.58 -19.01 -7.82
C ILE A 224 -1.77 -19.84 -8.31
N GLU A 225 -2.98 -19.28 -8.26
CA GLU A 225 -4.19 -19.89 -8.82
C GLU A 225 -4.84 -19.00 -9.87
N VAL A 226 -5.29 -19.62 -10.97
CA VAL A 226 -6.11 -18.99 -12.01
C VAL A 226 -7.40 -19.78 -12.18
N ARG A 227 -8.54 -19.12 -12.01
CA ARG A 227 -9.86 -19.73 -12.08
C ARG A 227 -10.72 -19.02 -13.12
N PHE A 228 -11.13 -19.74 -14.16
CA PHE A 228 -12.05 -19.23 -15.18
C PHE A 228 -13.50 -19.60 -14.81
N GLY A 229 -14.37 -18.60 -14.65
CA GLY A 229 -15.77 -18.79 -14.31
C GLY A 229 -16.68 -18.97 -15.53
N GLU A 230 -17.96 -19.23 -15.29
CA GLU A 230 -18.95 -19.41 -16.35
C GLU A 230 -19.13 -18.13 -17.20
N PRO A 231 -19.30 -18.26 -18.54
CA PRO A 231 -19.53 -17.12 -19.42
C PRO A 231 -20.82 -16.34 -19.09
N ILE A 232 -20.68 -15.03 -18.87
CA ILE A 232 -21.77 -14.10 -18.61
C ILE A 232 -22.19 -13.44 -19.92
N PHE A 233 -23.40 -13.73 -20.38
CA PHE A 233 -23.99 -13.09 -21.55
C PHE A 233 -24.77 -11.84 -21.15
N LEU A 234 -24.40 -10.70 -21.73
CA LEU A 234 -25.11 -9.45 -21.55
C LEU A 234 -26.20 -9.35 -22.62
N ARG A 235 -27.47 -9.39 -22.20
CA ARG A 235 -28.59 -9.19 -23.13
C ARG A 235 -28.87 -7.70 -23.29
N LYS A 236 -29.00 -7.25 -24.54
CA LYS A 236 -29.52 -5.93 -24.90
C LYS A 236 -30.67 -6.11 -25.89
N ARG A 237 -31.79 -5.40 -25.72
CA ARG A 237 -32.78 -5.22 -26.79
C ARG A 237 -32.27 -4.12 -27.74
N ALA A 238 -32.56 -4.24 -29.04
CA ALA A 238 -32.00 -3.36 -30.08
C ALA A 238 -32.23 -1.86 -29.78
N ASP A 239 -33.36 -1.52 -29.14
CA ASP A 239 -33.84 -0.14 -28.96
C ASP A 239 -33.74 0.37 -27.50
N GLU A 240 -33.10 -0.38 -26.59
CA GLU A 240 -33.01 0.00 -25.18
C GLU A 240 -31.77 0.85 -24.91
N GLU A 241 -31.98 2.11 -24.49
CA GLU A 241 -30.93 2.93 -23.90
C GLU A 241 -30.60 2.41 -22.49
N ILE A 242 -29.32 2.14 -22.25
CA ILE A 242 -28.87 1.60 -20.97
C ILE A 242 -28.56 2.78 -20.05
N SER A 243 -29.30 2.89 -18.97
CA SER A 243 -29.02 3.87 -17.92
C SER A 243 -27.65 3.61 -17.27
N TYR A 244 -27.07 4.67 -16.69
CA TYR A 244 -25.84 4.54 -15.90
C TYR A 244 -25.97 3.52 -14.77
N GLU A 245 -27.15 3.46 -14.13
CA GLU A 245 -27.44 2.54 -13.03
C GLU A 245 -27.47 1.07 -13.50
N GLN A 246 -28.08 0.79 -14.65
CA GLN A 246 -28.05 -0.55 -15.25
C GLN A 246 -26.61 -0.96 -15.62
N LEU A 247 -25.83 -0.07 -16.24
CA LEU A 247 -24.41 -0.34 -16.53
C LEU A 247 -23.63 -0.64 -15.25
N ARG A 248 -23.88 0.11 -14.18
CA ARG A 248 -23.25 -0.11 -12.88
C ARG A 248 -23.64 -1.47 -12.29
N GLY A 249 -24.93 -1.80 -12.25
CA GLY A 249 -25.40 -3.08 -11.73
C GLY A 249 -24.83 -4.28 -12.50
N MET A 250 -24.69 -4.18 -13.82
CA MET A 250 -24.02 -5.19 -14.65
C MET A 250 -22.53 -5.28 -14.35
N THR A 251 -21.86 -4.15 -14.12
CA THR A 251 -20.45 -4.08 -13.71
C THR A 251 -20.26 -4.79 -12.38
N ASP A 252 -21.10 -4.47 -11.38
CA ASP A 252 -21.03 -5.06 -10.03
C ASP A 252 -21.28 -6.56 -10.05
N ARG A 253 -22.19 -7.04 -10.91
CA ARG A 253 -22.42 -8.47 -11.11
C ARG A 253 -21.17 -9.19 -11.59
N VAL A 254 -20.45 -8.64 -12.56
CA VAL A 254 -19.20 -9.23 -13.06
C VAL A 254 -18.10 -9.14 -12.00
N MET A 255 -17.97 -8.02 -11.29
CA MET A 255 -16.99 -7.88 -10.20
C MET A 255 -17.21 -8.88 -9.08
N ARG A 256 -18.46 -9.14 -8.66
CA ARG A 256 -18.79 -10.20 -7.70
C ARG A 256 -18.47 -11.59 -8.24
N ALA A 257 -18.70 -11.85 -9.52
CA ALA A 257 -18.32 -13.12 -10.14
C ALA A 257 -16.80 -13.31 -10.15
N ILE A 258 -16.01 -12.27 -10.43
CA ILE A 258 -14.55 -12.29 -10.31
C ILE A 258 -14.15 -12.57 -8.86
N SER A 259 -14.72 -11.83 -7.90
CA SER A 259 -14.41 -11.96 -6.48
C SER A 259 -14.65 -13.38 -5.95
N HIS A 260 -15.74 -14.05 -6.35
CA HIS A 260 -16.00 -15.45 -5.97
C HIS A 260 -14.99 -16.46 -6.51
N LEU A 261 -14.22 -16.10 -7.55
CA LEU A 261 -13.17 -16.92 -8.13
C LEU A 261 -11.79 -16.62 -7.51
N VAL A 262 -11.66 -15.55 -6.74
CA VAL A 262 -10.41 -15.16 -6.08
C VAL A 262 -10.34 -15.84 -4.71
N ASP A 263 -9.23 -16.52 -4.44
CA ASP A 263 -8.89 -16.92 -3.07
C ASP A 263 -8.30 -15.71 -2.34
N HIS A 264 -9.17 -14.99 -1.63
CA HIS A 264 -8.79 -13.80 -0.88
C HIS A 264 -7.76 -14.07 0.23
N SER A 265 -7.58 -15.32 0.67
CA SER A 265 -6.53 -15.69 1.64
C SER A 265 -5.12 -15.69 1.02
N MET A 266 -5.05 -15.90 -0.30
CA MET A 266 -3.81 -15.86 -1.07
C MET A 266 -3.45 -14.44 -1.52
N GLY A 267 -4.36 -13.49 -1.40
CA GLY A 267 -4.16 -12.10 -1.76
C GLY A 267 -2.97 -11.46 -1.05
N TYR A 268 -2.25 -10.60 -1.77
CA TYR A 268 -1.21 -9.77 -1.18
C TYR A 268 -1.85 -8.53 -0.58
N VAL A 269 -2.32 -8.69 0.64
CA VAL A 269 -2.71 -7.59 1.51
C VAL A 269 -1.54 -7.36 2.47
N PRO A 270 -0.55 -6.52 2.13
CA PRO A 270 0.32 -5.93 3.12
C PRO A 270 -0.56 -5.01 3.96
N MET A 271 -1.10 -5.58 5.01
CA MET A 271 -0.91 -5.28 6.43
C MET A 271 -2.04 -6.07 7.07
N ASN A 272 -1.68 -7.23 7.64
CA ASN A 272 -2.58 -8.29 8.03
C ASN A 272 -3.95 -7.78 8.52
N VAL A 273 -4.98 -8.33 7.86
CA VAL A 273 -6.42 -8.18 8.12
C VAL A 273 -7.03 -6.88 7.55
N PRO A 274 -8.12 -6.96 6.75
CA PRO A 274 -8.99 -5.81 6.54
C PRO A 274 -9.37 -5.29 7.92
N ILE A 275 -9.06 -4.04 8.23
CA ILE A 275 -9.59 -3.47 9.46
C ILE A 275 -11.10 -3.52 9.28
N PRO A 276 -11.83 -4.25 10.13
CA PRO A 276 -13.28 -4.12 10.15
C PRO A 276 -13.56 -2.62 10.24
N VAL A 277 -14.41 -2.08 9.38
CA VAL A 277 -14.77 -0.67 9.48
C VAL A 277 -15.48 -0.49 10.82
N LYS A 278 -14.72 -0.13 11.85
CA LYS A 278 -15.23 0.19 13.15
C LYS A 278 -15.79 1.60 13.05
N GLU A 279 -17.11 1.69 13.20
CA GLU A 279 -17.81 2.97 13.39
C GLU A 279 -17.87 3.37 14.87
N LYS A 280 -17.67 2.41 15.77
CA LYS A 280 -17.72 2.61 17.22
C LYS A 280 -16.43 2.08 17.87
N PRO A 281 -15.91 2.78 18.89
CA PRO A 281 -14.74 2.29 19.62
C PRO A 281 -15.08 1.00 20.39
N GLY A 282 -14.10 0.11 20.49
CA GLY A 282 -14.15 -1.04 21.38
C GLY A 282 -13.92 -0.67 22.84
N ARG A 283 -13.10 -1.46 23.55
CA ARG A 283 -12.72 -1.17 24.95
C ARG A 283 -11.69 -0.03 24.94
N ILE A 284 -12.10 1.14 25.42
CA ILE A 284 -11.19 2.29 25.44
C ILE A 284 -10.13 2.12 26.55
N PRO A 285 -8.84 2.36 26.27
CA PRO A 285 -7.78 2.30 27.28
C PRO A 285 -8.01 3.27 28.44
N PRO A 286 -7.66 2.88 29.69
CA PRO A 286 -7.85 3.71 30.88
C PRO A 286 -6.77 4.78 30.96
N THR A 287 -7.08 6.04 30.66
CA THR A 287 -6.07 7.11 30.53
C THR A 287 -6.66 8.52 30.60
N PRO A 288 -5.84 9.59 30.75
CA PRO A 288 -6.36 10.91 31.00
C PRO A 288 -7.13 11.41 29.77
N TYR A 289 -8.44 11.51 29.95
CA TYR A 289 -9.32 12.30 29.12
C TYR A 289 -9.15 13.75 29.51
N ARG A 290 -9.56 14.64 28.61
CA ARG A 290 -10.05 15.92 29.09
C ARG A 290 -11.22 15.65 30.05
N ASN A 291 -11.19 16.27 31.23
CA ASN A 291 -12.18 16.00 32.28
C ASN A 291 -13.61 16.42 31.91
N GLU A 292 -13.79 17.32 30.93
CA GLU A 292 -15.10 17.83 30.51
C GLU A 292 -15.26 17.77 28.98
N PRO A 293 -16.38 17.19 28.49
CA PRO A 293 -16.67 17.14 27.06
C PRO A 293 -16.97 18.55 26.51
N LEU A 294 -16.61 18.78 25.25
CA LEU A 294 -16.94 20.03 24.58
C LEU A 294 -18.44 20.20 24.37
N ALA A 295 -18.94 21.44 24.52
CA ALA A 295 -20.31 21.81 24.17
C ALA A 295 -20.59 21.66 22.66
N GLU A 296 -19.58 21.90 21.82
CA GLU A 296 -19.64 21.72 20.37
C GLU A 296 -18.44 20.91 19.86
N LYS A 297 -18.63 20.08 18.83
CA LYS A 297 -17.54 19.30 18.24
C LYS A 297 -16.42 20.22 17.75
N SER A 298 -15.20 20.01 18.26
CA SER A 298 -14.01 20.67 17.76
C SER A 298 -13.74 20.30 16.29
N ARG A 299 -13.09 21.18 15.55
CA ARG A 299 -12.64 20.86 14.19
C ARG A 299 -11.53 19.80 14.21
N ILE A 300 -10.62 19.91 15.17
CA ILE A 300 -9.48 19.00 15.34
C ILE A 300 -9.43 18.51 16.80
N GLY A 301 -9.14 17.22 16.97
CA GLY A 301 -8.64 16.65 18.23
C GLY A 301 -7.22 16.10 18.07
N VAL A 302 -6.55 15.80 19.18
CA VAL A 302 -5.17 15.27 19.16
C VAL A 302 -5.06 13.92 19.87
N LEU A 303 -4.56 12.91 19.17
CA LEU A 303 -4.23 11.60 19.74
C LEU A 303 -2.72 11.52 19.95
N VAL A 304 -2.27 11.24 21.18
CA VAL A 304 -0.85 11.16 21.54
C VAL A 304 -0.48 9.74 21.96
N LEU A 305 0.52 9.16 21.29
CA LEU A 305 0.91 7.75 21.45
C LEU A 305 2.35 7.62 21.98
N HIS A 306 2.54 6.81 23.02
CA HIS A 306 3.84 6.55 23.64
C HIS A 306 4.64 5.45 22.91
N GLY A 307 5.91 5.29 23.31
CA GLY A 307 6.86 4.32 22.74
C GLY A 307 6.75 2.90 23.31
N PHE A 308 7.47 1.97 22.68
CA PHE A 308 7.63 0.58 23.13
C PHE A 308 8.45 0.56 24.42
N THR A 309 8.03 -0.22 25.42
CA THR A 309 8.61 -0.26 26.78
C THR A 309 8.43 0.99 27.62
N SER A 310 7.85 2.06 27.06
CA SER A 310 7.73 3.33 27.76
C SER A 310 6.57 3.34 28.75
N HIS A 311 6.71 4.14 29.80
CA HIS A 311 5.58 4.57 30.62
C HIS A 311 4.90 5.79 29.96
N VAL A 312 3.57 5.92 30.06
CA VAL A 312 2.80 7.00 29.39
C VAL A 312 3.30 8.42 29.71
N SER A 313 3.96 8.60 30.86
CA SER A 313 4.57 9.87 31.25
C SER A 313 5.57 10.44 30.25
N CYS A 314 6.16 9.64 29.35
CA CYS A 314 7.08 10.14 28.33
C CYS A 314 6.44 11.07 27.30
N VAL A 315 5.11 11.03 27.16
CA VAL A 315 4.37 11.90 26.24
C VAL A 315 3.36 12.81 26.95
N SER A 316 3.16 12.61 28.26
CA SER A 316 2.12 13.28 29.04
C SER A 316 2.22 14.81 29.06
N ASP A 317 3.41 15.38 28.94
CA ASP A 317 3.61 16.84 28.96
C ASP A 317 3.08 17.52 27.68
N LEU A 318 2.83 16.76 26.61
CA LEU A 318 2.12 17.28 25.43
C LEU A 318 0.68 17.70 25.76
N ARG A 319 0.09 17.29 26.89
CA ARG A 319 -1.25 17.75 27.27
C ARG A 319 -1.32 19.26 27.54
N PHE A 320 -0.28 19.84 28.11
CA PHE A 320 -0.30 21.25 28.54
C PHE A 320 -0.57 22.22 27.39
N PRO A 321 0.15 22.18 26.25
CA PRO A 321 -0.18 23.04 25.11
C PRO A 321 -1.54 22.71 24.47
N LEU A 322 -2.02 21.46 24.57
CA LEU A 322 -3.32 21.06 24.04
C LEU A 322 -4.48 21.61 24.88
N GLU A 323 -4.33 21.59 26.20
CA GLU A 323 -5.23 22.22 27.17
C GLU A 323 -5.29 23.74 26.97
N GLU A 324 -4.13 24.38 26.77
CA GLU A 324 -4.04 25.82 26.44
C GLU A 324 -4.78 26.17 25.14
N MET A 325 -4.69 25.30 24.13
CA MET A 325 -5.42 25.45 22.86
C MET A 325 -6.92 25.08 22.97
N GLY A 326 -7.37 24.52 24.09
CA GLY A 326 -8.74 24.05 24.27
C GLY A 326 -9.13 22.88 23.36
N LEU A 327 -8.16 22.10 22.87
CA LEU A 327 -8.41 20.98 21.96
C LEU A 327 -8.75 19.70 22.73
N PRO A 328 -9.71 18.89 22.25
CA PRO A 328 -9.95 17.57 22.81
C PRO A 328 -8.76 16.67 22.48
N TYR A 329 -8.31 15.85 23.43
CA TYR A 329 -7.20 14.94 23.24
C TYR A 329 -7.40 13.60 23.92
N ARG A 330 -6.60 12.61 23.49
CA ARG A 330 -6.46 11.28 24.12
C ARG A 330 -4.99 10.92 24.20
N ILE A 331 -4.59 10.31 25.32
CA ILE A 331 -3.25 9.76 25.51
C ILE A 331 -3.39 8.31 26.01
N PRO A 332 -3.72 7.33 25.16
CA PRO A 332 -3.99 5.96 25.59
C PRO A 332 -2.75 5.23 26.14
N ILE A 333 -2.97 4.30 27.07
CA ILE A 333 -1.99 3.26 27.42
C ILE A 333 -2.20 2.09 26.46
N LEU A 334 -1.22 1.83 25.60
CA LEU A 334 -1.27 0.72 24.64
C LEU A 334 -1.07 -0.62 25.37
N ARG A 335 -1.76 -1.68 24.92
CA ARG A 335 -1.71 -3.03 25.51
C ARG A 335 -0.28 -3.48 25.84
N GLY A 336 -0.14 -4.08 27.02
CA GLY A 336 1.14 -4.51 27.58
C GLY A 336 1.97 -3.40 28.24
N HIS A 337 1.49 -2.15 28.24
CA HIS A 337 2.13 -1.02 28.92
C HIS A 337 1.32 -0.57 30.15
N GLY A 338 1.93 0.26 31.00
CA GLY A 338 1.31 0.77 32.23
C GLY A 338 1.34 -0.17 33.43
N GLY A 339 1.98 -1.34 33.30
CA GLY A 339 2.14 -2.34 34.35
C GLY A 339 3.60 -2.79 34.47
N GLU A 340 3.86 -4.07 34.24
CA GLU A 340 5.21 -4.65 34.23
C GLU A 340 5.64 -5.08 32.82
N TRP A 341 6.95 -5.24 32.61
CA TRP A 341 7.49 -5.67 31.32
C TRP A 341 6.98 -7.03 30.83
N THR A 342 6.50 -7.88 31.75
CA THR A 342 5.90 -9.17 31.41
C THR A 342 4.54 -9.03 30.74
N ASP A 343 3.86 -7.89 30.87
CA ASP A 343 2.56 -7.64 30.26
C ASP A 343 2.65 -7.50 28.74
N LEU A 344 3.86 -7.26 28.21
CA LEU A 344 4.14 -7.30 26.78
C LEU A 344 4.17 -8.72 26.20
N LYS A 345 4.15 -9.77 27.03
CA LYS A 345 4.21 -11.16 26.55
C LYS A 345 2.94 -11.50 25.77
N GLY A 346 3.12 -11.89 24.51
CA GLY A 346 2.01 -12.30 23.64
C GLY A 346 1.23 -11.14 23.04
N VAL A 347 1.61 -9.89 23.34
CA VAL A 347 1.03 -8.71 22.70
C VAL A 347 1.56 -8.58 21.27
N THR A 348 0.68 -8.30 20.31
CA THR A 348 1.04 -8.15 18.90
C THR A 348 0.96 -6.70 18.44
N ALA A 349 1.57 -6.41 17.28
CA ALA A 349 1.51 -5.07 16.71
C ALA A 349 0.08 -4.63 16.34
N GLU A 350 -0.74 -5.56 15.88
CA GLU A 350 -2.15 -5.33 15.56
C GLU A 350 -2.93 -4.86 16.80
N GLN A 351 -2.57 -5.35 17.98
CA GLN A 351 -3.20 -4.95 19.24
C GLN A 351 -2.84 -3.51 19.65
N TRP A 352 -1.59 -3.06 19.44
CA TRP A 352 -1.23 -1.66 19.65
C TRP A 352 -1.99 -0.73 18.70
N TYR A 353 -2.14 -1.14 17.44
CA TYR A 353 -2.93 -0.40 16.46
C TYR A 353 -4.40 -0.29 16.88
N GLU A 354 -5.02 -1.41 17.26
CA GLU A 354 -6.42 -1.47 17.69
C GLU A 354 -6.71 -0.52 18.87
N ASP A 355 -5.81 -0.42 19.86
CA ASP A 355 -6.00 0.47 21.02
C ASP A 355 -5.93 1.96 20.61
N ALA A 356 -5.00 2.28 19.71
CA ALA A 356 -4.86 3.62 19.17
C ALA A 356 -6.05 3.99 18.27
N GLU A 357 -6.55 3.04 17.48
CA GLU A 357 -7.73 3.20 16.65
C GLU A 357 -9.00 3.40 17.49
N ASP A 358 -9.22 2.59 18.52
CA ASP A 358 -10.36 2.75 19.42
C ASP A 358 -10.33 4.14 20.09
N SER A 359 -9.14 4.62 20.47
CA SER A 359 -8.97 5.98 21.03
C SER A 359 -9.21 7.09 20.00
N LEU A 360 -8.82 6.86 18.73
CA LEU A 360 -9.11 7.78 17.63
C LEU A 360 -10.61 7.87 17.36
N LEU A 361 -11.31 6.74 17.33
CA LEU A 361 -12.76 6.68 17.10
C LEU A 361 -13.55 7.33 18.24
N ASP A 362 -13.12 7.10 19.48
CA ASP A 362 -13.67 7.81 20.64
C ASP A 362 -13.48 9.33 20.51
N LEU A 363 -12.27 9.78 20.14
CA LEU A 363 -11.98 11.20 19.96
C LEU A 363 -12.82 11.87 18.86
N LEU A 364 -13.18 11.13 17.79
CA LEU A 364 -14.07 11.62 16.72
C LEU A 364 -15.53 11.84 17.19
N THR A 365 -15.89 11.38 18.39
CA THR A 365 -17.15 11.78 19.01
C THR A 365 -17.14 13.25 19.45
N GLU A 366 -15.96 13.83 19.71
CA GLU A 366 -15.77 15.21 20.13
C GLU A 366 -15.13 16.12 19.06
N CYS A 367 -14.63 15.55 17.97
CA CYS A 367 -14.03 16.32 16.88
C CYS A 367 -14.34 15.77 15.48
N ARG A 368 -14.06 16.56 14.44
CA ARG A 368 -14.27 16.14 13.03
C ARG A 368 -13.09 15.36 12.45
N ARG A 369 -11.86 15.78 12.75
CA ARG A 369 -10.62 15.14 12.32
C ARG A 369 -9.60 15.10 13.45
N VAL A 370 -8.61 14.22 13.35
CA VAL A 370 -7.61 13.99 14.40
C VAL A 370 -6.20 14.28 13.88
N VAL A 371 -5.37 14.93 14.69
CA VAL A 371 -3.91 14.96 14.52
C VAL A 371 -3.32 13.87 15.39
N VAL A 372 -2.52 12.97 14.83
CA VAL A 372 -1.92 11.86 15.58
C VAL A 372 -0.44 12.15 15.82
N VAL A 373 -0.03 12.22 17.09
CA VAL A 373 1.34 12.45 17.53
C VAL A 373 1.87 11.16 18.15
N GLY A 374 3.07 10.73 17.77
CA GLY A 374 3.62 9.47 18.25
C GLY A 374 5.11 9.50 18.51
N LEU A 375 5.53 9.00 19.68
CA LEU A 375 6.93 8.78 20.05
C LEU A 375 7.35 7.34 19.73
N SER A 376 8.48 7.14 19.06
CA SER A 376 9.08 5.82 18.82
C SER A 376 8.13 4.83 18.14
N MET A 377 7.77 3.72 18.79
CA MET A 377 6.71 2.80 18.32
C MET A 377 5.38 3.53 18.09
N GLY A 378 5.00 4.46 18.97
CA GLY A 378 3.82 5.30 18.79
C GLY A 378 3.88 6.12 17.51
N GLY A 379 5.07 6.49 17.03
CA GLY A 379 5.29 7.12 15.72
C GLY A 379 4.95 6.18 14.56
N LEU A 380 5.26 4.89 14.67
CA LEU A 380 4.84 3.89 13.68
C LEU A 380 3.32 3.72 13.68
N VAL A 381 2.71 3.60 14.86
CA VAL A 381 1.24 3.49 14.99
C VAL A 381 0.55 4.74 14.44
N ALA A 382 1.11 5.93 14.67
CA ALA A 382 0.59 7.19 14.15
C ALA A 382 0.61 7.24 12.62
N LEU A 383 1.73 6.82 12.01
CA LEU A 383 1.86 6.70 10.56
C LEU A 383 0.89 5.66 9.97
N ASP A 384 0.72 4.52 10.64
CA ASP A 384 -0.22 3.48 10.21
C ASP A 384 -1.68 3.98 10.28
N LEU A 385 -2.08 4.64 11.37
CA LEU A 385 -3.38 5.31 11.46
C LEU A 385 -3.57 6.33 10.34
N ALA A 386 -2.55 7.15 10.05
CA ALA A 386 -2.61 8.14 8.97
C ALA A 386 -2.73 7.50 7.58
N ALA A 387 -2.10 6.34 7.36
CA ALA A 387 -2.21 5.61 6.10
C ALA A 387 -3.63 5.03 5.91
N ARG A 388 -4.21 4.46 6.97
CA ARG A 388 -5.48 3.70 6.90
C ARG A 388 -6.73 4.53 7.14
N ARG A 389 -6.67 5.57 7.97
CA ARG A 389 -7.79 6.46 8.34
C ARG A 389 -7.65 7.84 7.69
N ARG A 390 -7.32 7.89 6.39
CA ARG A 390 -6.99 9.11 5.63
C ARG A 390 -8.02 10.24 5.76
N LYS A 391 -9.32 9.88 5.80
CA LYS A 391 -10.41 10.86 5.92
C LYS A 391 -10.48 11.47 7.32
N GLN A 392 -10.16 10.67 8.35
CA GLN A 392 -10.24 11.09 9.75
C GLN A 392 -8.95 11.78 10.23
N VAL A 393 -7.78 11.38 9.74
CA VAL A 393 -6.50 11.95 10.16
C VAL A 393 -6.19 13.21 9.34
N ALA A 394 -6.04 14.36 10.01
CA ALA A 394 -5.71 15.64 9.40
C ALA A 394 -4.19 15.87 9.29
N GLY A 395 -3.42 15.32 10.22
CA GLY A 395 -1.97 15.42 10.26
C GLY A 395 -1.34 14.37 11.15
N VAL A 396 -0.05 14.11 10.94
CA VAL A 396 0.74 13.16 11.71
C VAL A 396 2.06 13.79 12.16
N ALA A 397 2.39 13.67 13.44
CA ALA A 397 3.68 14.09 13.97
C ALA A 397 4.41 12.88 14.57
N THR A 398 5.60 12.57 14.06
CA THR A 398 6.42 11.47 14.58
C THR A 398 7.63 12.00 15.31
N ILE A 399 7.91 11.49 16.50
CA ILE A 399 9.09 11.82 17.30
C ILE A 399 9.92 10.54 17.42
N ALA A 400 11.14 10.55 16.89
CA ALA A 400 12.05 9.40 16.91
C ALA A 400 11.40 8.08 16.43
N ALA A 401 10.58 8.11 15.38
CA ALA A 401 9.79 6.95 14.95
C ALA A 401 10.66 5.70 14.69
N ALA A 402 10.22 4.56 15.22
CA ALA A 402 11.02 3.34 15.33
C ALA A 402 11.17 2.53 14.01
N LEU A 403 11.50 3.21 12.90
CA LEU A 403 11.54 2.58 11.58
C LEU A 403 12.85 1.81 11.32
N LYS A 404 14.00 2.36 11.71
CA LYS A 404 15.33 1.73 11.55
C LYS A 404 16.09 1.75 12.87
N PHE A 405 16.45 0.59 13.38
CA PHE A 405 17.21 0.45 14.61
C PHE A 405 18.73 0.58 14.35
N ARG A 406 19.48 1.12 15.32
CA ARG A 406 20.95 1.19 15.23
C ARG A 406 21.62 -0.15 15.50
N ASP A 407 21.03 -1.00 16.34
CA ASP A 407 21.57 -2.32 16.67
C ASP A 407 21.44 -3.26 15.46
N PRO A 408 22.56 -3.75 14.88
CA PRO A 408 22.51 -4.70 13.77
C PRO A 408 21.88 -6.04 14.15
N LEU A 409 21.87 -6.42 15.44
CA LEU A 409 21.21 -7.63 15.90
C LEU A 409 19.68 -7.54 15.81
N ALA A 410 19.11 -6.35 15.68
CA ALA A 410 17.67 -6.16 15.54
C ALA A 410 17.10 -6.94 14.33
N VAL A 411 17.87 -7.08 13.24
CA VAL A 411 17.49 -7.85 12.05
C VAL A 411 17.32 -9.33 12.35
N LEU A 412 18.10 -9.87 13.30
CA LEU A 412 18.08 -11.27 13.69
C LEU A 412 17.05 -11.58 14.79
N THR A 413 16.28 -10.59 15.24
CA THR A 413 15.29 -10.73 16.31
C THR A 413 14.34 -11.92 16.15
N PRO A 414 13.79 -12.24 14.95
CA PRO A 414 12.90 -13.40 14.80
C PRO A 414 13.55 -14.74 15.15
N LEU A 415 14.87 -14.85 15.00
CA LEU A 415 15.66 -16.02 15.39
C LEU A 415 16.00 -15.97 16.87
N ILE A 416 16.47 -14.81 17.35
CA ILE A 416 16.83 -14.57 18.75
C ILE A 416 15.64 -14.85 19.68
N ALA A 417 14.44 -14.42 19.30
CA ALA A 417 13.21 -14.55 20.09
C ALA A 417 12.73 -16.00 20.29
N ARG A 418 13.33 -16.97 19.59
CA ARG A 418 13.07 -18.42 19.81
C ARG A 418 13.86 -18.98 20.99
N VAL A 419 14.99 -18.36 21.33
CA VAL A 419 15.96 -18.90 22.31
C VAL A 419 16.10 -17.99 23.53
N ILE A 420 16.13 -16.68 23.32
CA ILE A 420 16.31 -15.69 24.39
C ILE A 420 14.94 -15.10 24.71
N PRO A 421 14.35 -15.29 25.91
CA PRO A 421 12.99 -14.87 26.20
C PRO A 421 12.83 -13.37 26.49
N SER A 422 13.90 -12.70 26.94
CA SER A 422 13.88 -11.28 27.30
C SER A 422 15.22 -10.60 27.07
N TRP A 423 15.20 -9.31 26.80
CA TRP A 423 16.38 -8.48 26.54
C TRP A 423 16.36 -7.21 27.40
N PRO A 424 17.52 -6.71 27.88
CA PRO A 424 17.57 -5.43 28.60
C PRO A 424 17.18 -4.25 27.70
N SER A 425 16.49 -3.26 28.27
CA SER A 425 16.16 -2.05 27.52
C SER A 425 17.41 -1.19 27.27
N PRO A 426 17.58 -0.63 26.07
CA PRO A 426 18.71 0.24 25.77
C PRO A 426 18.61 1.57 26.53
N LYS A 427 19.75 2.24 26.70
CA LYS A 427 19.78 3.60 27.24
C LYS A 427 19.18 4.57 26.23
N ALA A 428 18.17 5.30 26.65
CA ALA A 428 17.37 6.16 25.78
C ALA A 428 17.63 7.66 25.98
N PHE A 429 18.32 8.05 27.06
CA PHE A 429 18.65 9.43 27.38
C PHE A 429 20.10 9.72 27.02
N HIS A 430 20.36 10.95 26.58
CA HIS A 430 21.71 11.50 26.47
C HIS A 430 22.18 12.08 27.81
N ASP A 431 21.31 12.79 28.54
CA ASP A 431 21.61 13.26 29.89
C ASP A 431 21.31 12.21 30.98
N LYS A 432 22.33 11.83 31.74
CA LYS A 432 22.25 10.77 32.76
C LYS A 432 21.51 11.19 34.02
N GLU A 433 21.48 12.48 34.35
CA GLU A 433 20.76 12.97 35.52
C GLU A 433 19.26 13.05 35.22
N LEU A 434 18.89 13.51 34.02
CA LEU A 434 17.51 13.42 33.53
C LEU A 434 17.05 11.96 33.45
N GLU A 435 17.91 11.04 33.00
CA GLU A 435 17.60 9.61 33.01
C GLU A 435 17.20 9.12 34.41
N LYS A 436 18.02 9.40 35.44
CA LYS A 436 17.74 8.99 36.82
C LYS A 436 16.45 9.60 37.37
N GLN A 437 16.13 10.83 36.98
CA GLN A 437 14.98 11.57 37.52
C GLN A 437 13.67 11.23 36.81
N ARG A 438 13.72 10.97 35.50
CA ARG A 438 12.53 10.93 34.63
C ARG A 438 12.25 9.57 34.01
N ASN A 439 13.25 8.69 33.91
CA ASN A 439 13.06 7.39 33.26
C ASN A 439 12.17 6.46 34.09
N ARG A 440 11.00 6.12 33.54
CA ARG A 440 10.06 5.14 34.11
C ARG A 440 9.83 3.96 33.16
N ASN A 441 10.66 3.84 32.13
CA ASN A 441 10.53 2.78 31.14
C ASN A 441 10.88 1.43 31.74
N TYR A 442 10.34 0.36 31.15
CA TYR A 442 10.67 -0.97 31.59
C TYR A 442 12.18 -1.23 31.47
N PRO A 443 12.81 -1.87 32.47
CA PRO A 443 14.25 -2.16 32.43
C PRO A 443 14.62 -3.26 31.43
N ARG A 444 13.62 -3.99 30.94
CA ARG A 444 13.74 -5.07 29.95
C ARG A 444 12.44 -5.26 29.20
N PHE A 445 12.48 -6.06 28.15
CA PHE A 445 11.31 -6.42 27.35
C PHE A 445 11.36 -7.88 26.88
N PRO A 446 10.21 -8.52 26.59
CA PRO A 446 10.16 -9.82 25.95
C PRO A 446 10.66 -9.71 24.50
N THR A 447 11.59 -10.56 24.09
CA THR A 447 12.17 -10.54 22.72
C THR A 447 11.14 -10.79 21.63
N ARG A 448 10.10 -11.59 21.92
CA ARG A 448 8.97 -11.82 21.01
C ARG A 448 8.17 -10.53 20.75
N ALA A 449 7.98 -9.69 21.77
CA ALA A 449 7.32 -8.40 21.60
C ALA A 449 8.18 -7.43 20.76
N PHE A 450 9.51 -7.47 20.92
CA PHE A 450 10.40 -6.73 20.03
C PHE A 450 10.39 -7.27 18.59
N SER A 451 10.24 -8.58 18.40
CA SER A 451 10.04 -9.17 17.07
C SER A 451 8.77 -8.65 16.38
N GLU A 452 7.70 -8.41 17.14
CA GLU A 452 6.47 -7.79 16.65
C GLU A 452 6.71 -6.35 16.21
N LEU A 453 7.41 -5.55 17.03
CA LEU A 453 7.81 -4.19 16.67
C LEU A 453 8.68 -4.15 15.40
N TYR A 454 9.68 -5.02 15.30
CA TYR A 454 10.57 -5.08 14.14
C TYR A 454 9.82 -5.48 12.86
N ARG A 455 8.92 -6.48 12.97
CA ARG A 455 8.03 -6.90 11.88
C ARG A 455 7.14 -5.74 11.46
N TYR A 456 6.60 -5.01 12.43
CA TYR A 456 5.71 -3.88 12.20
C TYR A 456 6.40 -2.73 11.46
N ALA A 457 7.59 -2.33 11.91
CA ALA A 457 8.42 -1.32 11.24
C ALA A 457 8.73 -1.69 9.79
N SER A 458 9.13 -2.95 9.55
CA SER A 458 9.45 -3.46 8.21
C SER A 458 8.25 -3.43 7.26
N LEU A 459 7.04 -3.71 7.77
CA LEU A 459 5.82 -3.67 6.98
C LEU A 459 5.44 -2.22 6.63
N LEU A 460 5.45 -1.34 7.63
CA LEU A 460 5.05 0.05 7.49
C LEU A 460 5.98 0.85 6.56
N GLU A 461 7.28 0.55 6.55
CA GLU A 461 8.25 1.20 5.65
C GLU A 461 7.88 1.11 4.16
N ASN A 462 7.20 0.03 3.77
CA ASN A 462 6.74 -0.19 2.40
C ASN A 462 5.43 0.54 2.09
N GLN A 463 4.84 1.21 3.08
CA GLN A 463 3.50 1.78 3.01
C GLN A 463 3.48 3.27 3.34
N LEU A 464 4.63 3.87 3.63
CA LEU A 464 4.76 5.30 3.92
C LEU A 464 4.15 6.16 2.80
N SER A 465 4.22 5.71 1.54
CA SER A 465 3.61 6.42 0.40
C SER A 465 2.09 6.60 0.52
N PHE A 466 1.41 5.78 1.33
CA PHE A 466 -0.03 5.89 1.55
C PHE A 466 -0.43 6.93 2.60
N VAL A 467 0.53 7.47 3.34
CA VAL A 467 0.30 8.58 4.27
C VAL A 467 0.26 9.87 3.45
N SER A 468 -0.92 10.46 3.35
CA SER A 468 -1.17 11.71 2.59
C SER A 468 -1.44 12.92 3.48
N ALA A 469 -1.67 12.70 4.78
CA ALA A 469 -1.87 13.75 5.77
C ALA A 469 -0.63 14.63 5.91
N ASP A 470 -0.80 15.89 6.31
CA ASP A 470 0.33 16.77 6.61
C ASP A 470 1.23 16.13 7.67
N ALA A 471 2.55 16.23 7.52
CA ALA A 471 3.48 15.49 8.36
C ALA A 471 4.56 16.37 9.00
N LEU A 472 4.81 16.15 10.29
CA LEU A 472 5.97 16.63 11.01
C LEU A 472 6.83 15.44 11.44
N ILE A 473 8.07 15.37 10.99
CA ILE A 473 9.04 14.35 11.38
C ILE A 473 10.06 15.01 12.30
N VAL A 474 10.12 14.58 13.56
CA VAL A 474 11.05 15.06 14.58
C VAL A 474 12.04 13.96 14.92
N GLN A 475 13.34 14.25 14.83
CA GLN A 475 14.39 13.27 15.12
C GLN A 475 15.61 13.93 15.76
N SER A 476 16.21 13.24 16.72
CA SER A 476 17.52 13.62 17.25
C SER A 476 18.67 12.98 16.47
N ARG A 477 19.75 13.72 16.24
CA ARG A 477 21.02 13.18 15.71
C ARG A 477 21.74 12.27 16.70
N LYS A 478 21.51 12.48 18.00
CA LYS A 478 22.13 11.72 19.11
C LYS A 478 21.29 10.54 19.61
N ASP A 479 20.18 10.24 18.94
CA ASP A 479 19.33 9.09 19.26
C ASP A 479 20.16 7.79 19.27
N GLN A 480 20.29 7.11 20.39
CA GLN A 480 21.15 5.92 20.49
C GLN A 480 20.44 4.63 20.03
N ILE A 481 19.11 4.67 19.85
CA ILE A 481 18.27 3.50 19.61
C ILE A 481 17.87 3.43 18.13
N ILE A 482 17.37 4.54 17.61
CA ILE A 482 16.91 4.68 16.23
C ILE A 482 17.98 5.37 15.39
N ASN A 483 18.23 4.80 14.22
CA ASN A 483 19.16 5.37 13.26
C ASN A 483 18.51 6.65 12.68
N PRO A 484 19.17 7.83 12.72
CA PRO A 484 18.66 9.06 12.12
C PRO A 484 18.20 8.92 10.66
N ARG A 485 18.77 7.98 9.90
CA ARG A 485 18.31 7.64 8.54
C ARG A 485 16.84 7.22 8.49
N ALA A 486 16.27 6.75 9.60
CA ALA A 486 14.83 6.47 9.73
C ALA A 486 13.99 7.71 9.38
N ALA A 487 14.32 8.87 9.93
CA ALA A 487 13.57 10.11 9.72
C ALA A 487 13.65 10.60 8.27
N GLU A 488 14.83 10.44 7.65
CA GLU A 488 15.01 10.74 6.23
C GLU A 488 14.21 9.78 5.34
N ILE A 489 14.21 8.47 5.64
CA ILE A 489 13.40 7.48 4.91
C ILE A 489 11.91 7.82 5.03
N ILE A 490 11.44 8.17 6.24
CA ILE A 490 10.06 8.62 6.45
C ILE A 490 9.79 9.82 5.56
N HIS A 491 10.53 10.91 5.73
CA HIS A 491 10.34 12.13 4.96
C HIS A 491 10.38 11.90 3.44
N GLU A 492 11.33 11.12 2.93
CA GLU A 492 11.45 10.79 1.51
C GLU A 492 10.24 10.00 0.99
N ARG A 493 9.78 8.98 1.74
CA ARG A 493 8.77 8.02 1.27
C ARG A 493 7.32 8.40 1.56
N LEU A 494 7.04 9.36 2.44
CA LEU A 494 5.65 9.81 2.68
C LEU A 494 5.02 10.39 1.41
N GLY A 495 3.76 10.02 1.15
CA GLY A 495 2.91 10.61 0.10
C GLY A 495 2.37 12.01 0.44
N SER A 496 2.69 12.53 1.63
CA SER A 496 2.28 13.85 2.12
C SER A 496 2.80 14.97 1.21
N LYS A 497 1.89 15.86 0.79
CA LYS A 497 2.24 17.07 0.03
C LYS A 497 2.95 18.12 0.90
N ARG A 498 2.53 18.26 2.15
CA ARG A 498 3.19 19.10 3.16
C ARG A 498 3.84 18.19 4.20
N LYS A 499 5.16 18.20 4.23
CA LYS A 499 5.96 17.43 5.18
C LYS A 499 7.20 18.21 5.58
N GLU A 500 7.50 18.21 6.88
CA GLU A 500 8.64 18.89 7.46
C GLU A 500 9.49 17.92 8.27
N LEU A 501 10.81 18.03 8.17
CA LEU A 501 11.77 17.25 8.96
C LEU A 501 12.57 18.21 9.85
N VAL A 502 12.43 18.05 11.17
CA VAL A 502 13.07 18.89 12.19
C VAL A 502 14.09 18.07 12.97
N TRP A 503 15.31 18.60 13.03
CA TRP A 503 16.45 17.98 13.71
C TRP A 503 16.70 18.62 15.09
N PHE A 504 17.04 17.76 16.03
CA PHE A 504 17.49 18.11 17.38
C PHE A 504 18.89 17.52 17.61
N GLU A 505 19.74 18.24 18.34
CA GLU A 505 21.19 18.00 18.33
C GLU A 505 21.74 17.49 19.67
N GLU A 506 20.95 17.59 20.74
CA GLU A 506 21.40 17.37 22.12
C GLU A 506 20.62 16.28 22.86
N SER A 507 19.44 15.89 22.38
CA SER A 507 18.60 14.89 23.04
C SER A 507 18.94 13.44 22.65
N GLY A 508 18.67 12.47 23.51
CA GLY A 508 18.63 11.04 23.19
C GLY A 508 17.35 10.64 22.45
N HIS A 509 17.00 9.36 22.55
CA HIS A 509 15.77 8.79 22.00
C HIS A 509 14.49 9.29 22.71
N GLU A 510 14.53 9.46 24.03
CA GLU A 510 13.41 9.98 24.84
C GLU A 510 13.32 11.52 24.74
N MET A 511 13.19 12.03 23.51
CA MET A 511 13.32 13.45 23.17
C MET A 511 12.39 14.38 23.96
N LEU A 512 11.22 13.89 24.38
CA LEU A 512 10.24 14.65 25.18
C LEU A 512 10.58 14.73 26.67
N LEU A 513 11.55 13.95 27.14
CA LEU A 513 12.00 13.95 28.54
C LEU A 513 13.44 14.43 28.71
N ASP A 514 14.19 14.55 27.61
CA ASP A 514 15.62 14.87 27.59
C ASP A 514 15.91 16.37 27.42
N MET A 515 17.18 16.73 27.15
CA MET A 515 17.70 18.10 27.14
C MET A 515 16.88 19.11 26.32
N GLU A 516 16.30 18.72 25.18
CA GLU A 516 15.54 19.62 24.30
C GLU A 516 14.02 19.43 24.38
N ALA A 517 13.52 18.75 25.43
CA ALA A 517 12.10 18.43 25.63
C ALA A 517 11.14 19.61 25.39
N ALA A 518 11.46 20.80 25.91
CA ALA A 518 10.63 21.99 25.74
C ALA A 518 10.55 22.44 24.27
N ARG A 519 11.67 22.37 23.53
CA ARG A 519 11.72 22.73 22.11
C ARG A 519 11.02 21.68 21.23
N VAL A 520 11.13 20.40 21.58
CA VAL A 520 10.39 19.31 20.91
C VAL A 520 8.88 19.48 21.12
N THR A 521 8.46 19.78 22.35
CA THR A 521 7.06 20.05 22.71
C THR A 521 6.51 21.26 21.93
N ALA A 522 7.30 22.34 21.83
CA ALA A 522 6.92 23.52 21.07
C ALA A 522 6.75 23.22 19.57
N ALA A 523 7.67 22.48 18.95
CA ALA A 523 7.57 22.12 17.54
C ALA A 523 6.29 21.32 17.22
N VAL A 524 5.94 20.37 18.09
CA VAL A 524 4.69 19.60 17.95
C VAL A 524 3.47 20.50 18.15
N ALA A 525 3.48 21.37 19.16
CA ALA A 525 2.38 22.29 19.44
C ALA A 525 2.15 23.27 18.27
N ASP A 526 3.22 23.79 17.66
CA ASP A 526 3.14 24.69 16.52
C ASP A 526 2.55 24.00 15.28
N PHE A 527 2.95 22.76 15.02
CA PHE A 527 2.37 21.94 13.97
C PHE A 527 0.86 21.72 14.19
N VAL A 528 0.45 21.31 15.39
CA VAL A 528 -0.97 21.14 15.76
C VAL A 528 -1.74 22.45 15.56
N ARG A 529 -1.18 23.59 16.02
CA ARG A 529 -1.80 24.91 15.90
C ARG A 529 -2.00 25.31 14.43
N SER A 530 -1.02 25.03 13.57
CA SER A 530 -1.12 25.33 12.13
C SER A 530 -2.29 24.58 11.47
N LEU A 531 -2.50 23.32 11.82
CA LEU A 531 -3.60 22.51 11.33
C LEU A 531 -4.93 22.97 11.91
N ALA A 532 -4.96 23.34 13.19
CA ALA A 532 -6.15 23.86 13.88
C ALA A 532 -6.56 25.26 13.38
N ALA A 533 -5.67 26.02 12.74
CA ALA A 533 -5.96 27.31 12.12
C ALA A 533 -6.35 27.24 10.62
N SER A 534 -5.91 26.21 9.89
CA SER A 534 -6.14 26.11 8.43
C SER A 534 -7.62 26.03 8.04
N LYS A 535 -8.15 27.04 7.34
CA LYS A 535 -9.53 27.04 6.77
C LYS A 535 -9.76 26.01 5.65
N SER A 536 -8.71 25.38 5.11
CA SER A 536 -8.77 24.51 3.91
C SER A 536 -9.35 23.11 4.15
N VAL A 537 -10.05 22.87 5.27
CA VAL A 537 -10.70 21.58 5.59
C VAL A 537 -12.23 21.70 5.38
N LEU A 538 -12.66 22.68 4.58
CA LEU A 538 -14.07 22.99 4.34
C LEU A 538 -14.62 22.45 3.01
N GLU A 539 -13.83 21.78 2.15
CA GLU A 539 -14.27 21.40 0.79
C GLU A 539 -13.93 19.97 0.30
N GLU A 540 -13.54 19.04 1.17
CA GLU A 540 -13.49 17.60 0.85
C GLU A 540 -14.12 16.79 1.98
#